data_AF-W2ZDP9-F1
#
_entry.id   AF-W2ZDP9-F1
#
_cell.length_a   1.000
_cell.length_b   1.000
_cell.length_c   1.000
_cell.angle_alpha   90.00
_cell.angle_beta   90.00
_cell.angle_gamma   90.00
#
_symmetry.space_group_name_H-M   'P 1'
#
loop_
_entity.id
_entity.type
_entity.pdbx_description
1 polymer ?
#
loop_
_entity_poly.entity_id
_entity_poly.type
_entity_poly.pdbx_seq_one_letter_code
_entity_poly.pdbx_strand_id
1 'polypeptide(L)' 'MHCDKIAVMDAGRVVEFDTPSELLAQPQSVFAALAKMSNTT' A
#
# COMPACT_ATOMS: atom_id res chain seq x y z
N MET A 1 3.99 -14.25 5.38
CA MET A 1 4.02 -12.91 5.99
C MET A 1 2.59 -12.44 6.10
N HIS A 2 2.02 -12.40 7.31
CA HIS A 2 0.73 -11.75 7.55
C HIS A 2 1.09 -10.35 8.06
N CYS A 3 1.11 -9.37 7.18
CA CYS A 3 1.09 -7.98 7.63
C CYS A 3 -0.35 -7.70 8.04
N ASP A 4 -0.60 -7.43 9.32
CA ASP A 4 -1.95 -7.14 9.79
C ASP A 4 -2.46 -5.82 9.23
N LYS A 5 -1.59 -4.81 9.09
CA LYS A 5 -1.85 -3.52 8.46
C LYS A 5 -0.58 -2.92 7.85
N ILE A 6 -0.74 -2.04 6.87
CA ILE A 6 0.31 -1.33 6.13
C ILE A 6 0.09 0.17 6.32
N ALA A 7 1.15 0.88 6.71
CA ALA A 7 1.17 2.34 6.73
C ALA A 7 1.99 2.87 5.54
N VAL A 8 1.39 3.65 4.66
CA VAL A 8 2.11 4.41 3.63
C VAL A 8 2.31 5.83 4.12
N MET A 9 3.53 6.34 3.99
CA MET A 9 3.90 7.68 4.42
C MET A 9 4.36 8.54 3.24
N ASP A 10 3.97 9.81 3.24
CA ASP A 10 4.48 10.85 2.35
C ASP A 10 4.79 12.11 3.14
N ALA A 11 5.96 12.71 2.89
CA ALA A 11 6.44 13.92 3.58
C ALA A 11 6.29 13.89 5.12
N GLY A 12 6.55 12.73 5.74
CA GLY A 12 6.44 12.54 7.19
C GLY A 12 5.02 12.40 7.74
N ARG A 13 4.01 12.28 6.88
CA ARG A 13 2.61 12.04 7.25
C ARG A 13 2.13 10.69 6.74
N VAL A 14 1.24 10.04 7.49
CA VAL A 14 0.56 8.82 7.03
C VAL A 14 -0.51 9.21 6.01
N VAL A 15 -0.40 8.68 4.80
CA VAL A 15 -1.36 8.91 3.71
C VAL A 15 -2.29 7.73 3.51
N GLU A 16 -1.87 6.51 3.89
CA GLU A 16 -2.71 5.31 3.88
C GLU A 16 -2.39 4.44 5.10
N PHE A 17 -3.41 3.86 5.71
CA PHE A 17 -3.22 2.91 6.81
C PHE A 17 -4.33 1.86 6.83
N ASP A 18 -4.07 0.70 6.22
CA ASP A 18 -5.06 -0.38 6.21
C ASP A 18 -4.47 -1.77 5.94
N THR A 19 -5.31 -2.79 5.93
CA THR A 19 -4.93 -4.15 5.54
C THR A 19 -4.41 -4.20 4.09
N PRO A 20 -3.49 -5.11 3.75
CA PRO A 20 -2.95 -5.21 2.39
C PRO A 20 -4.05 -5.42 1.34
N SER A 21 -5.05 -6.25 1.65
CA SER A 21 -6.18 -6.55 0.77
C SER A 21 -7.03 -5.31 0.47
N GLU A 22 -7.29 -4.48 1.49
CA GLU A 22 -8.06 -3.24 1.31
C GLU A 22 -7.27 -2.20 0.52
N LEU A 23 -5.98 -2.03 0.81
CA LEU A 23 -5.13 -1.12 0.04
C LEU A 23 -4.97 -1.58 -1.42
N LEU A 24 -4.93 -2.89 -1.71
CA LEU A 24 -4.85 -3.39 -3.09
C LEU A 24 -6.17 -3.25 -3.86
N ALA A 25 -7.31 -3.29 -3.17
CA ALA A 25 -8.62 -3.11 -3.79
C ALA A 25 -8.93 -1.65 -4.13
N GLN A 26 -8.24 -0.70 -3.52
CA GLN A 26 -8.44 0.73 -3.75
C GLN A 26 -7.77 1.18 -5.07
N PRO A 27 -8.53 1.73 -6.04
CA PRO A 27 -8.00 2.10 -7.36
C PRO A 27 -6.93 3.19 -7.33
N GLN A 28 -6.93 4.04 -6.31
CA GLN A 28 -6.00 5.17 -6.15
C GLN A 28 -4.94 4.94 -5.07
N SER A 29 -4.78 3.69 -4.63
CA SER A 29 -3.85 3.36 -3.56
C SER A 29 -2.39 3.48 -4.00
N VAL A 30 -1.62 4.23 -3.21
CA VAL A 30 -0.17 4.39 -3.38
C VAL A 30 0.51 3.04 -3.15
N PHE A 31 0.07 2.30 -2.14
CA PHE A 31 0.57 0.95 -1.90
C PHE A 31 0.35 0.03 -3.11
N ALA A 32 -0.84 0.04 -3.71
CA ALA A 32 -1.15 -0.79 -4.88
C ALA A 32 -0.26 -0.45 -6.08
N ALA A 33 0.00 0.84 -6.31
CA ALA A 33 0.89 1.29 -7.36
C ALA A 33 2.33 0.78 -7.14
N LEU A 34 2.86 0.91 -5.92
CA LEU A 34 4.20 0.44 -5.54
C LEU A 34 4.33 -1.09 -5.66
N ALA A 35 3.32 -1.83 -5.21
CA ALA A 35 3.29 -3.28 -5.29
C ALA A 35 3.29 -3.77 -6.75
N LYS A 36 2.52 -3.13 -7.63
CA LYS A 36 2.49 -3.43 -9.06
C LYS A 36 3.85 -3.19 -9.74
N MET A 37 4.55 -2.11 -9.39
CA MET A 37 5.88 -1.81 -9.93
C MET A 37 6.92 -2.85 -9.49
N SER A 38 6.83 -3.33 -8.25
CA SER A 38 7.78 -4.29 -7.66
C SER A 38 7.70 -5.69 -8.29
N ASN A 39 6.60 -6.03 -8.97
CA ASN A 39 6.37 -7.34 -9.57
C ASN A 39 6.80 -7.41 -11.06
N THR A 40 7.60 -6.44 -11.52
CA THR A 40 8.16 -6.42 -12.88
C THR A 40 9.59 -6.98 -12.85
N THR A 41 9.73 -8.30 -12.88
CA THR A 41 10.97 -9.02 -13.25
C THR A 41 10.58 -10.30 -13.96
#